data_AF-A0A832XWY7-F1
#
_entry.id   AF-A0A832XWY7-F1
#
_cell.length_a   1.000
_cell.length_b   1.000
_cell.length_c   1.000
_cell.angle_alpha   90.00
_cell.angle_beta   90.00
_cell.angle_gamma   90.00
#
_symmetry.space_group_name_H-M   'P 1'
#
loop_
_entity.id
_entity.type
_entity.pdbx_description
1 polymer ?
#
loop_
_entity_poly.entity_id
_entity_poly.type
_entity_poly.pdbx_seq_one_letter_code
_entity_poly.pdbx_strand_id
1 'polypeptide(L)' 'VQVFGGYGYSEEYPVARRMRGAKVVQIFEGSSQIQRLIISRELLDGP' A
#
# COMPACT_ATOMS: atom_id res chain seq x y z
N VAL A 1 -3.04 -8.37 -8.02
CA VAL A 1 -3.77 -8.28 -9.30
C VAL A 1 -3.13 -9.19 -10.35
N GLN A 2 -1.84 -9.03 -10.65
CA GLN A 2 -1.10 -9.82 -11.66
C GLN A 2 -1.29 -11.35 -11.55
N VAL A 3 -1.19 -11.92 -10.34
CA VAL A 3 -1.34 -13.36 -10.08
C VAL A 3 -2.78 -13.86 -10.36
N PHE A 4 -3.77 -12.97 -10.30
CA PHE A 4 -5.17 -13.29 -10.56
C PHE A 4 -5.56 -13.13 -12.05
N GLY A 5 -4.63 -12.78 -12.93
CA GLY A 5 -4.90 -12.60 -14.37
C GLY A 5 -6.04 -11.60 -14.63
N GLY A 6 -6.95 -11.93 -15.57
CA GLY A 6 -8.12 -11.11 -15.91
C GLY A 6 -9.08 -10.87 -14.73
N TYR A 7 -9.16 -11.79 -13.77
CA TYR A 7 -9.95 -11.63 -12.53
C TYR A 7 -9.40 -10.58 -11.59
N GLY A 8 -8.16 -10.13 -11.80
CA GLY A 8 -7.60 -8.99 -11.09
C GLY A 8 -8.16 -7.64 -11.56
N TYR A 9 -8.66 -7.55 -12.79
CA TYR A 9 -9.15 -6.32 -13.42
C TYR A 9 -10.68 -6.25 -13.55
N SER A 10 -11.38 -7.39 -13.50
CA SER A 10 -12.85 -7.41 -13.48
C SER A 10 -13.39 -6.83 -12.17
N GLU A 11 -14.31 -5.87 -12.26
CA GLU A 11 -14.93 -5.23 -11.09
C GLU A 11 -15.86 -6.17 -10.30
N GLU A 12 -16.25 -7.31 -10.89
CA GLU A 12 -17.01 -8.36 -10.20
C GLU A 12 -16.20 -9.04 -9.09
N TYR A 13 -14.87 -9.03 -9.20
CA TYR A 13 -14.00 -9.73 -8.26
C TYR A 13 -13.43 -8.73 -7.24
N PRO A 14 -13.53 -9.02 -5.94
CA PRO A 14 -13.23 -8.05 -4.89
C PRO A 14 -11.72 -7.73 -4.78
N VAL A 15 -10.87 -8.43 -5.52
CA VAL A 15 -9.41 -8.21 -5.61
C VAL A 15 -9.09 -6.83 -6.20
N ALA A 16 -9.81 -6.39 -7.24
CA ALA A 16 -9.62 -5.07 -7.84
C ALA A 16 -9.98 -3.94 -6.86
N ARG A 17 -11.10 -4.11 -6.14
CA ARG A 17 -11.55 -3.18 -5.08
C ARG A 17 -10.53 -3.10 -3.94
N ARG A 18 -10.02 -4.25 -3.45
CA ARG A 18 -9.02 -4.28 -2.38
C ARG A 18 -7.70 -3.60 -2.81
N MET A 19 -7.25 -3.82 -4.04
CA MET A 19 -6.05 -3.14 -4.56
C MET A 19 -6.23 -1.62 -4.59
N ARG A 20 -7.41 -1.12 -5.01
CA ARG A 20 -7.74 0.32 -4.96
C ARG A 20 -7.68 0.86 -3.53
N GLY A 21 -8.33 0.19 -2.58
CA GLY A 21 -8.33 0.60 -1.17
C GLY A 21 -6.92 0.64 -0.56
N ALA A 22 -6.10 -0.38 -0.84
CA ALA A 22 -4.71 -0.41 -0.38
C ALA A 22 -3.88 0.78 -0.90
N LYS A 23 -4.10 1.21 -2.14
CA LYS A 23 -3.39 2.36 -2.72
C LYS A 23 -3.81 3.69 -2.10
N VAL A 24 -5.08 3.83 -1.71
CA VAL A 24 -5.58 5.02 -1.01
C VAL A 24 -4.91 5.17 0.36
N VAL A 25 -4.87 4.09 1.15
CA VAL A 25 -4.20 4.10 2.47
C VAL A 25 -2.72 4.45 2.33
N GLN A 26 -2.04 3.92 1.31
CA GLN A 26 -0.63 4.24 1.03
C GLN A 26 -0.35 5.71 0.64
N ILE A 27 -1.37 6.49 0.27
CA ILE A 27 -1.21 7.90 -0.09
C ILE A 27 -1.67 8.79 1.06
N PHE A 28 -2.81 8.45 1.66
CA PHE A 28 -3.46 9.28 2.68
C PHE A 28 -2.83 9.14 4.07
N GLU A 29 -2.63 7.92 4.55
CA GLU A 29 -2.09 7.66 5.91
C GLU A 29 -0.55 7.76 5.98
N GLY A 30 0.08 8.11 4.86
CA GLY A 30 1.53 8.28 4.76
C GLY A 30 2.13 7.49 3.62
N SER A 31 2.84 8.20 2.73
CA SER A 31 3.57 7.58 1.64
C SER A 31 4.68 6.68 2.18
N SER A 32 5.02 5.63 1.42
CA SER A 32 6.11 4.72 1.81
C SER A 32 7.45 5.43 1.97
N GLN A 33 7.65 6.61 1.36
CA GLN A 33 8.85 7.42 1.53
C GLN A 33 8.90 8.07 2.91
N ILE A 34 7.79 8.69 3.35
CA ILE A 34 7.69 9.29 4.67
C ILE A 34 7.77 8.23 5.77
N GLN A 35 7.07 7.10 5.59
CA GLN A 35 7.16 6.00 6.56
C GLN A 35 8.60 5.49 6.71
N ARG A 36 9.35 5.34 5.60
CA ARG A 36 10.77 4.98 5.68
C ARG A 36 11.62 6.03 6.39
N LEU A 37 11.36 7.31 6.17
CA LEU A 37 12.09 8.39 6.88
C LEU A 37 11.81 8.36 8.38
N ILE A 38 10.55 8.15 8.79
CA ILE A 38 10.16 8.02 10.20
C ILE A 38 10.86 6.81 10.82
N ILE A 39 10.78 5.64 10.17
CA ILE A 39 11.44 4.41 10.66
C ILE A 39 12.95 4.64 10.76
N SER A 40 13.59 5.23 9.75
CA SER A 40 15.03 5.54 9.82
C SER A 40 15.37 6.50 10.94
N ARG A 41 14.51 7.49 11.21
CA ARG A 41 14.69 8.44 12.32
C ARG A 41 14.57 7.74 13.66
N GLU A 42 13.54 6.91 13.86
CA GLU A 42 13.37 6.14 15.10
C GLU A 42 14.50 5.13 15.33
N LEU A 43 15.05 4.54 14.27
CA LEU A 43 16.19 3.64 14.38
C LEU A 43 17.51 4.36 14.73
N LEU A 44 17.68 5.61 14.28
CA LEU A 44 18.89 6.40 14.55
C LEU A 44 18.81 7.18 15.87
N ASP A 45 17.61 7.50 16.34
CA ASP A 45 17.33 8.18 17.62
C ASP A 45 16.95 7.19 18.75
N GLY A 46 16.92 5.88 18.48
CA GLY A 46 16.75 4.83 19.48
C GLY A 46 17.94 4.77 20.45
N PRO A 47 17.73 4.32 21.71
CA PRO A 47 18.49 4.72 22.91
C PRO A 47 20.01 4.67 22.81
#